data_AF-A0A3M1UGQ2-F1
#
_entry.id   AF-A0A3M1UGQ2-F1
#
_cell.length_a   1.000
_cell.length_b   1.000
_cell.length_c   1.000
_cell.angle_alpha   90.00
_cell.angle_beta   90.00
_cell.angle_gamma   90.00
#
_symmetry.space_group_name_H-M   'P 1'
#
loop_
_entity.id
_entity.type
_entity.pdbx_description
1 polymer ?
#
loop_
_entity_poly.entity_id
_entity_poly.type
_entity_poly.pdbx_seq_one_letter_code
_entity_poly.pdbx_strand_id
1 'polypeptide(L)'
;MNWNAPKALALAMAAALAAPAAQATNGYFKIGYGTKNRGLAGAGVALGTDSLAPGVNPATLTQVGNRVDFGVELFSPKRHARLDA
;
A
#
# COMPACT_ATOMS: atom_id res chain seq x y z
N MET A 1 13.79 0.68 27.44
CA MET A 1 12.94 1.78 26.91
C MET A 1 11.51 1.48 27.32
N ASN A 2 11.02 2.09 28.39
CA ASN A 2 9.69 1.86 28.98
C ASN A 2 8.68 2.84 28.35
N TRP A 3 8.03 2.42 27.27
CA TRP A 3 7.00 3.22 26.62
C TRP A 3 5.66 3.11 27.35
N ASN A 4 5.19 4.22 27.90
CA ASN A 4 3.85 4.34 28.44
C ASN A 4 2.86 4.41 27.27
N ALA A 5 1.76 3.63 27.30
CA ALA A 5 0.72 3.62 26.26
C ALA A 5 0.27 5.02 25.75
N PRO A 6 0.02 6.04 26.61
CA PRO A 6 -0.38 7.36 26.12
C PRO A 6 0.74 8.07 25.34
N LYS A 7 2.01 7.85 25.69
CA LYS A 7 3.15 8.44 24.97
C LYS A 7 3.36 7.77 23.62
N ALA A 8 3.14 6.45 23.54
CA ALA A 8 3.18 5.72 22.27
C ALA A 8 2.06 6.18 21.32
N LEU A 9 0.85 6.39 21.83
CA LEU A 9 -0.27 6.91 21.04
C LEU A 9 -0.02 8.34 20.54
N ALA A 10 0.46 9.23 21.40
CA ALA A 10 0.78 10.61 21.03
C ALA A 10 1.86 10.66 19.93
N LEU A 11 2.88 9.80 20.02
CA LEU A 11 3.92 9.69 19.01
C LEU A 11 3.38 9.17 17.67
N ALA A 12 2.49 8.16 17.70
CA ALA A 12 1.87 7.62 16.50
C ALA A 12 0.97 8.67 15.79
N MET A 13 0.21 9.46 16.56
CA MET A 13 -0.61 10.55 16.03
C MET A 13 0.23 11.67 15.41
N ALA A 14 1.32 12.08 16.08
CA ALA A 14 2.24 13.08 15.55
C ALA A 14 2.91 12.60 14.26
N ALA A 15 3.32 11.33 14.19
CA ALA A 15 3.88 10.73 12.99
C ALA A 15 2.87 10.68 11.83
N ALA A 16 1.60 10.35 12.10
CA ALA A 16 0.55 10.33 11.10
C ALA A 16 0.26 11.73 10.50
N LEU A 17 0.30 12.77 11.34
CA LEU A 17 0.13 14.16 10.90
C LEU A 17 1.34 14.68 10.10
N ALA A 18 2.54 14.20 10.40
CA ALA A 18 3.77 14.57 9.69
C ALA A 18 3.99 13.78 8.38
N ALA A 19 3.37 12.61 8.24
CA ALA A 19 3.56 11.71 7.09
C ALA A 19 3.35 12.38 5.70
N PRO A 20 2.38 13.29 5.48
CA PRO A 20 2.19 13.93 4.17
C PRO A 20 3.36 14.84 3.74
N ALA A 21 4.23 15.24 4.66
CA ALA A 21 5.42 16.04 4.35
C ALA A 21 6.50 15.24 3.62
N ALA A 22 6.45 13.89 3.69
CA ALA A 22 7.28 13.02 2.87
C ALA A 22 6.60 12.77 1.52
N GLN A 23 6.98 13.54 0.50
CA GLN A 23 6.54 13.35 -0.90
C GLN A 23 7.23 12.10 -1.50
N ALA A 24 6.89 10.90 -1.00
CA ALA A 24 7.31 9.65 -1.60
C ALA A 24 6.33 9.29 -2.72
N THR A 25 6.76 9.43 -3.97
CA THR A 25 6.00 8.88 -5.10
C THR A 25 6.29 7.39 -5.21
N ASN A 26 5.26 6.59 -5.45
CA ASN A 26 5.45 5.18 -5.75
C ASN A 26 6.27 5.06 -7.04
N GLY A 27 7.22 4.13 -7.07
CA GLY A 27 8.05 3.87 -8.24
C GLY A 27 7.26 3.28 -9.41
N TYR A 28 7.99 2.82 -10.43
CA TYR A 28 7.37 2.17 -11.59
C TYR A 28 6.60 0.89 -11.23
N PHE A 29 7.04 0.20 -10.18
CA PHE A 29 6.42 -1.05 -9.74
C PHE A 29 5.17 -0.81 -8.89
N LYS A 30 4.18 -1.68 -9.08
CA LYS A 30 2.94 -1.64 -8.30
C LYS A 30 3.24 -1.93 -6.84
N ILE A 31 2.72 -1.09 -5.95
CA ILE A 31 2.83 -1.26 -4.50
C ILE A 31 1.91 -2.35 -3.92
N GLY A 32 1.04 -2.92 -4.74
CA GLY A 32 0.08 -3.94 -4.35
C GLY A 32 -0.72 -4.42 -5.56
N TYR A 33 -1.39 -5.56 -5.41
CA TYR A 33 -2.26 -6.13 -6.43
C TYR A 33 -3.71 -5.77 -6.18
N GLY A 34 -4.41 -5.33 -7.23
CA GLY A 34 -5.78 -4.82 -7.14
C GLY A 34 -5.88 -3.34 -6.79
N THR A 35 -7.01 -2.72 -7.10
CA THR A 35 -7.25 -1.29 -6.84
C THR A 35 -7.45 -1.02 -5.35
N LYS A 36 -8.13 -1.93 -4.63
CA LYS A 36 -8.42 -1.78 -3.20
C LYS A 36 -7.15 -1.83 -2.36
N ASN A 37 -6.33 -2.88 -2.54
CA ASN A 37 -5.07 -3.03 -1.84
C ASN A 37 -4.11 -1.84 -2.07
N ARG A 38 -4.02 -1.34 -3.31
CA ARG A 38 -3.21 -0.14 -3.59
C ARG A 38 -3.78 1.13 -2.98
N GLY A 39 -5.10 1.26 -2.89
CA GLY A 39 -5.76 2.32 -2.13
C GLY A 39 -5.41 2.28 -0.63
N LEU A 40 -5.06 1.11 -0.10
CA LEU A 40 -4.55 0.89 1.26
C LEU A 40 -3.00 0.96 1.34
N ALA A 41 -2.35 1.62 0.38
CA ALA A 41 -0.89 1.74 0.28
C ALA A 41 -0.13 0.39 0.21
N GLY A 42 -0.78 -0.69 -0.25
CA GLY A 42 -0.14 -2.01 -0.37
C GLY A 42 -0.22 -2.87 0.90
N ALA A 43 -1.02 -2.47 1.90
CA ALA A 43 -1.21 -3.19 3.16
C ALA A 43 -1.98 -4.54 3.04
N GLY A 44 -1.85 -5.25 1.91
CA GLY A 44 -2.56 -6.49 1.61
C GLY A 44 -1.95 -7.76 2.19
N VAL A 45 -0.83 -7.68 2.92
CA VAL A 45 -0.15 -8.86 3.49
C VAL A 45 -1.04 -9.61 4.49
N ALA A 46 -1.84 -8.87 5.27
CA ALA A 46 -2.73 -9.42 6.29
C ALA A 46 -4.22 -9.35 5.89
N LEU A 47 -4.56 -8.50 4.92
CA LEU A 47 -5.94 -8.21 4.52
C LEU A 47 -6.18 -8.53 3.03
N GLY A 48 -6.91 -9.59 2.76
CA GLY A 48 -7.38 -9.96 1.42
C GLY A 48 -8.64 -9.17 1.06
N THR A 49 -8.59 -8.34 0.02
CA THR A 49 -9.69 -7.39 -0.30
C THR A 49 -10.43 -7.69 -1.62
N ASP A 50 -9.79 -8.39 -2.54
CA ASP A 50 -10.30 -8.75 -3.87
C ASP A 50 -9.66 -10.05 -4.37
N SER A 51 -10.16 -10.54 -5.51
CA SER A 51 -9.69 -11.76 -6.18
C SER A 51 -8.22 -11.74 -6.59
N LEU A 52 -7.54 -10.58 -6.54
CA LEU A 52 -6.09 -10.45 -6.78
C LEU A 52 -5.25 -10.54 -5.50
N ALA A 53 -5.88 -10.73 -4.33
CA ALA A 53 -5.21 -10.98 -3.04
C ALA A 53 -4.09 -12.06 -3.06
N PRO A 54 -4.20 -13.21 -3.76
CA PRO A 54 -3.12 -14.20 -3.79
C PRO A 54 -1.83 -13.68 -4.44
N GLY A 55 -1.90 -12.60 -5.23
CA GLY A 55 -0.70 -11.93 -5.76
C GLY A 55 0.18 -11.31 -4.66
N VAL A 56 -0.38 -11.04 -3.48
CA VAL A 56 0.36 -10.56 -2.30
C VAL A 56 0.63 -11.70 -1.32
N ASN A 57 -0.44 -12.40 -0.91
CA ASN A 57 -0.37 -13.46 0.08
C ASN A 57 -1.51 -14.47 -0.14
N PRO A 58 -1.23 -15.67 -0.69
CA PRO A 58 -2.24 -16.70 -0.92
C PRO A 58 -3.02 -17.13 0.33
N ALA A 59 -2.44 -17.01 1.54
CA ALA A 59 -3.14 -17.36 2.79
C ALA A 59 -4.36 -16.47 3.06
N THR A 60 -4.42 -15.27 2.48
CA THR A 60 -5.53 -14.33 2.64
C THR A 60 -6.76 -14.68 1.79
N LEU A 61 -6.69 -15.70 0.92
CA LEU A 61 -7.84 -16.16 0.13
C LEU A 61 -9.04 -16.57 0.98
N THR A 62 -8.80 -17.01 2.22
CA THR A 62 -9.85 -17.33 3.19
C THR A 62 -10.76 -16.13 3.53
N GLN A 63 -10.29 -14.90 3.31
CA GLN A 63 -11.02 -13.65 3.57
C GLN A 63 -11.81 -13.16 2.35
N VAL A 64 -11.53 -13.69 1.16
CA VAL A 64 -12.00 -13.16 -0.13
C VAL A 64 -13.24 -13.91 -0.65
N GLY A 65 -13.32 -15.22 -0.40
CA GLY A 65 -14.42 -16.08 -0.85
C GLY A 65 -14.49 -16.29 -2.36
N ASN A 66 -15.59 -16.85 -2.83
CA ASN A 66 -15.82 -17.11 -4.26
C ASN A 66 -16.34 -15.83 -4.94
N ARG A 67 -15.52 -15.24 -5.82
CA ARG A 67 -15.87 -14.00 -6.53
C ARG A 67 -15.06 -13.84 -7.82
N VAL A 68 -15.57 -12.97 -8.69
CA VAL A 68 -14.86 -12.46 -9.86
C VAL A 68 -14.89 -10.94 -9.77
N ASP A 69 -13.73 -10.29 -9.85
CA ASP A 69 -13.64 -8.83 -9.83
C ASP A 69 -13.11 -8.30 -11.17
N PHE A 70 -13.58 -7.12 -11.56
CA PHE A 70 -13.10 -6.38 -12.72
C PHE A 70 -12.57 -5.02 -12.26
N GLY A 71 -11.46 -4.57 -12.84
CA GLY A 71 -10.86 -3.30 -12.51
C GLY A 71 -10.04 -2.76 -13.66
N VAL A 72 -10.00 -1.43 -13.77
CA VAL A 72 -9.17 -0.69 -14.73
C VAL A 72 -8.22 0.19 -13.95
N GLU A 73 -6.99 0.30 -14.44
CA GLU A 73 -5.94 1.12 -13.85
C GLU A 73 -5.31 2.00 -14.93
N LEU A 74 -5.17 3.29 -14.63
CA LEU A 74 -4.43 4.24 -15.45
C LEU A 74 -3.13 4.62 -14.73
N PHE A 75 -2.00 4.44 -15.40
CA PHE A 75 -0.68 4.79 -14.88
C PHE A 75 0.09 5.63 -15.90
N SER A 76 0.40 6.88 -15.55
CA SER A 76 1.07 7.84 -16.44
C SER A 76 2.20 8.61 -15.70
N PRO A 77 3.36 7.98 -15.46
CA PRO A 77 4.49 8.63 -14.81
C PRO A 77 5.24 9.58 -15.75
N LYS A 78 5.64 10.76 -15.27
CA LYS A 78 6.57 11.65 -15.98
C LYS A 78 8.00 11.24 -15.67
N ARG A 79 8.74 10.66 -16.62
CA ARG A 79 10.13 10.21 -16.43
C ARG A 79 11.09 11.02 -17.29
N HIS A 80 12.24 11.38 -16.73
CA HIS A 80 13.37 11.95 -17.45
C HIS A 80 14.66 11.27 -16.97
N ALA A 81 15.61 11.02 -17.86
CA ALA A 81 16.94 10.53 -17.51
C ALA A 81 17.97 11.29 -18.36
N ARG A 82 19.05 11.75 -17.73
CA ARG A 82 20.27 12.17 -18.43
C ARG A 82 21.27 11.03 -18.33
N LEU A 83 21.77 10.60 -19.48
CA LEU A 83 22.86 9.63 -19.56
C LEU A 83 24.08 10.42 -20.00
N ASP A 84 24.98 10.70 -19.06
CA ASP A 84 26.29 11.26 -19.36
C ASP A 84 27.22 10.06 -19.57
N ALA A 85 27.79 9.94 -20.79
CA ALA A 85 28.68 8.86 -21.20
C ALA A 85 30.14 9.20 -20.93
#